data_AF-A0A7W9X846-F1
#
_entry.id   AF-A0A7W9X846-F1
#
_cell.length_a   1.000
_cell.length_b   1.000
_cell.length_c   1.000
_cell.angle_alpha   90.00
_cell.angle_beta   90.00
_cell.angle_gamma   90.00
#
_symmetry.space_group_name_H-M   'P 1'
#
loop_
_entity.id
_entity.type
_entity.pdbx_description
1 polymer ?
#
loop_
_entity_poly.entity_id
_entity_poly.type
_entity_poly.pdbx_seq_one_letter_code
_entity_poly.pdbx_strand_id
1 'polypeptide(L)'
;MFVFNKELSIGKIQLLTITEKLKKRIFRFFYLWAIVSIFEIIASGGVPIVWLFTGSSKDYMDFGIHSIHGLMNALELSLGILGYYVYRVTKEKKFLFLTFTFFIWNLIIITRQVDVVLIVEVFFVYLLLSDNKLKLIRNILISSLLFVILFGIAGDARSGADSFTQLAQPTDNWPDWLPSGFLWVYIYITTPLNNLLFSFTFSIKHYQFLFPNTLSLLFPSFIRGLIYGPEGGDVSGNLVTDAFNVSSAFASPYQDMGYYGIMLFSVFAGAFTNVVWWCKGIKRVFFRAIIAQILILSIFFNHFFYLPVSFQFVWILIILRNYKNEELPIIKPN
;
A
#
# COMPACT_ATOMS: atom_id res chain seq x y z
N MET A 1 42.85 21.44 20.64
CA MET A 1 42.12 20.40 21.39
C MET A 1 40.86 21.02 21.97
N PHE A 2 39.69 20.40 21.83
CA PHE A 2 38.35 20.84 22.29
C PHE A 2 37.61 21.93 21.49
N VAL A 3 37.09 21.59 20.30
CA VAL A 3 35.87 22.25 19.74
C VAL A 3 34.85 21.23 19.15
N PHE A 4 35.19 19.94 19.05
CA PHE A 4 34.24 18.90 18.63
C PHE A 4 33.49 18.31 19.82
N ASN A 5 32.31 18.84 20.18
CA ASN A 5 31.26 18.05 20.88
C ASN A 5 29.95 18.81 21.16
N LYS A 6 29.94 20.15 21.09
CA LYS A 6 28.74 20.91 21.48
C LYS A 6 27.59 20.76 20.46
N GLU A 7 27.87 20.90 19.17
CA GLU A 7 26.87 20.74 18.10
C GLU A 7 26.31 19.31 17.99
N LEU A 8 27.17 18.29 18.13
CA LEU A 8 26.77 16.88 18.13
C LEU A 8 25.85 16.53 19.31
N SER A 9 26.11 17.10 20.50
CA SER A 9 25.24 16.93 21.67
C SER A 9 23.89 17.64 21.50
N ILE A 10 23.89 18.85 20.94
CA ILE A 10 22.68 19.64 20.69
C ILE A 10 21.78 18.94 19.65
N GLY A 11 22.38 18.43 18.56
CA GLY A 11 21.65 17.65 17.55
C GLY A 11 21.03 16.36 18.10
N LYS A 12 21.73 15.65 19.00
CA LYS A 12 21.22 14.43 19.64
C LYS A 12 20.08 14.73 20.63
N ILE A 13 20.18 15.81 21.41
CA ILE A 13 19.14 16.24 22.36
C ILE A 13 17.88 16.73 21.62
N GLN A 14 18.05 17.46 20.51
CA GLN A 14 16.92 17.87 19.66
C GLN A 14 16.23 16.67 19.01
N LEU A 15 17.00 15.72 18.47
CA LEU A 15 16.47 14.47 17.90
C LEU A 15 15.66 13.68 18.94
N LEU A 16 16.18 13.52 20.16
CA LEU A 16 15.49 12.85 21.27
C LEU A 16 14.17 13.55 21.62
N THR A 17 14.17 14.88 21.72
CA THR A 17 12.97 15.66 22.08
C THR A 17 11.90 15.64 20.99
N ILE A 18 12.31 15.74 19.72
CA ILE A 18 11.43 15.59 18.55
C ILE A 18 10.76 14.22 18.57
N THR A 19 11.55 13.20 18.87
CA THR A 19 11.10 11.83 18.93
C THR A 19 10.09 11.63 20.07
N GLU A 20 10.31 12.16 21.28
CA GLU A 20 9.34 12.06 22.38
C GLU A 20 7.98 12.70 22.08
N LYS A 21 7.97 13.89 21.47
CA LYS A 21 6.71 14.52 21.03
C LYS A 21 5.98 13.66 20.01
N LEU A 22 6.73 12.94 19.16
CA LEU A 22 6.17 12.14 18.05
C LEU A 22 5.53 10.89 18.61
N LYS A 23 6.22 10.22 19.53
CA LYS A 23 5.71 9.09 20.31
C LYS A 23 4.34 9.40 20.93
N LYS A 24 4.23 10.54 21.63
CA LYS A 24 2.96 10.96 22.27
C LYS A 24 1.85 11.26 21.26
N ARG A 25 2.19 11.69 20.03
CA ARG A 25 1.19 11.90 18.97
C ARG A 25 0.75 10.57 18.35
N ILE A 26 1.69 9.68 18.04
CA ILE A 26 1.40 8.33 17.53
C ILE A 26 0.40 7.64 18.46
N PHE A 27 0.64 7.61 19.77
CA PHE A 27 -0.29 6.97 20.71
C PHE A 27 -1.66 7.67 20.78
N ARG A 28 -1.72 9.00 20.70
CA ARG A 28 -3.02 9.71 20.63
C ARG A 28 -3.84 9.30 19.42
N PHE A 29 -3.22 9.22 18.26
CA PHE A 29 -3.87 8.79 17.03
C PHE A 29 -4.18 7.29 17.02
N PHE A 30 -3.35 6.47 17.66
CA PHE A 30 -3.65 5.05 17.89
C PHE A 30 -4.90 4.88 18.75
N TYR A 31 -5.05 5.66 19.84
CA TYR A 31 -6.27 5.61 20.64
C TYR A 31 -7.50 6.07 19.86
N LEU A 32 -7.38 7.12 19.04
CA LEU A 32 -8.45 7.53 18.12
C LEU A 32 -8.85 6.38 17.19
N TRP A 33 -7.87 5.77 16.52
CA TRP A 33 -8.08 4.62 15.64
C TRP A 33 -8.75 3.45 16.37
N ALA A 34 -8.27 3.12 17.57
CA ALA A 34 -8.81 2.01 18.37
C ALA A 34 -10.26 2.28 18.81
N ILE A 35 -10.57 3.50 19.25
CA ILE A 35 -11.94 3.90 19.63
C ILE A 35 -12.87 3.77 18.43
N VAL A 36 -12.48 4.30 17.27
CA VAL A 36 -13.30 4.21 16.05
C VAL A 36 -13.48 2.74 15.63
N SER A 37 -12.41 1.95 15.65
CA SER A 37 -12.46 0.51 15.32
C SER A 37 -13.40 -0.26 16.26
N ILE A 38 -13.45 0.09 17.55
CA ILE A 38 -14.43 -0.49 18.49
C ILE A 38 -15.86 -0.12 18.08
N PHE A 39 -16.12 1.13 17.68
CA PHE A 39 -17.42 1.53 17.16
C PHE A 39 -17.77 0.77 15.88
N GLU A 40 -16.81 0.53 14.98
CA GLU A 40 -17.01 -0.29 13.78
C GLU A 40 -17.39 -1.73 14.13
N ILE A 41 -16.70 -2.36 15.10
CA ILE A 41 -17.03 -3.71 15.58
C ILE A 41 -18.48 -3.76 16.11
N ILE A 42 -18.87 -2.77 16.92
CA ILE A 42 -20.22 -2.70 17.50
C ILE A 42 -21.26 -2.50 16.39
N ALA A 43 -21.03 -1.55 15.48
CA ALA A 43 -21.96 -1.23 14.40
C ALA A 43 -22.13 -2.39 13.41
N SER A 44 -21.04 -3.10 13.08
CA SER A 44 -21.07 -4.26 12.21
C SER A 44 -21.55 -5.53 12.91
N GLY A 45 -21.66 -5.55 14.25
CA GLY A 45 -22.08 -6.71 15.02
C GLY A 45 -21.05 -7.85 15.05
N GLY A 46 -19.76 -7.50 15.08
CA GLY A 46 -18.64 -8.46 15.13
C GLY A 46 -17.48 -8.09 14.21
N VAL A 47 -16.61 -9.08 13.96
CA VAL A 47 -15.45 -8.97 13.06
C VAL A 47 -15.43 -10.11 12.04
N PRO A 48 -14.91 -9.88 10.82
CA PRO A 48 -14.87 -10.88 9.74
C PRO A 48 -14.28 -12.23 10.11
N ILE A 49 -13.17 -12.28 10.87
CA ILE A 49 -12.58 -13.56 11.29
C ILE A 49 -13.52 -14.41 12.13
N VAL A 50 -14.34 -13.79 13.00
CA VAL A 50 -15.32 -14.51 13.81
C VAL A 50 -16.44 -15.04 12.91
N TRP A 51 -16.94 -14.21 12.00
CA TRP A 51 -17.98 -14.60 11.04
C TRP A 51 -17.56 -15.78 10.17
N LEU A 52 -16.30 -15.80 9.73
CA LEU A 52 -15.71 -16.91 8.98
C LEU A 52 -15.74 -18.22 9.77
N PHE A 53 -15.36 -18.19 11.05
CA PHE A 53 -15.34 -19.39 11.90
C PHE A 53 -16.73 -19.83 12.36
N THR A 54 -17.69 -18.92 12.49
CA THR A 54 -19.07 -19.25 12.89
C THR A 54 -19.98 -19.63 11.72
N GLY A 55 -19.50 -19.55 10.48
CA GLY A 55 -20.33 -19.76 9.29
C GLY A 55 -21.46 -18.73 9.16
N SER A 56 -21.21 -17.48 9.57
CA SER A 56 -22.17 -16.38 9.44
C SER A 56 -22.49 -16.10 7.97
N SER A 57 -23.66 -15.54 7.68
CA SER A 57 -24.02 -15.05 6.34
C SER A 57 -23.28 -13.76 5.97
N LYS A 58 -22.62 -13.10 6.93
CA LYS A 58 -21.82 -11.89 6.71
C LYS A 58 -20.43 -12.22 6.19
N ASP A 59 -19.91 -11.39 5.29
CA ASP A 59 -18.54 -11.47 4.80
C ASP A 59 -17.69 -10.25 5.21
N TYR A 60 -16.47 -10.14 4.69
CA TYR A 60 -15.56 -9.05 5.04
C TYR A 60 -16.01 -7.68 4.49
N MET A 61 -16.86 -7.65 3.47
CA MET A 61 -17.40 -6.41 2.89
C MET A 61 -18.47 -5.79 3.78
N ASP A 62 -19.07 -6.58 4.68
CA ASP A 62 -20.03 -6.13 5.69
C ASP A 62 -19.38 -5.46 6.92
N PHE A 63 -18.04 -5.43 6.98
CA PHE A 63 -17.32 -4.83 8.09
C PHE A 63 -17.01 -3.34 7.87
N GLY A 64 -17.13 -2.58 8.95
CA GLY A 64 -16.79 -1.17 8.98
C GLY A 64 -17.98 -0.26 8.67
N ILE A 65 -17.86 1.00 9.10
CA ILE A 65 -18.81 2.02 8.68
C ILE A 65 -18.31 2.55 7.34
N HIS A 66 -19.16 2.46 6.31
CA HIS A 66 -18.83 2.98 4.99
C HIS A 66 -18.21 4.38 5.08
N SER A 67 -17.13 4.62 4.35
CA SER A 67 -16.33 5.86 4.37
C SER A 67 -15.39 6.03 5.58
N ILE A 68 -15.85 5.75 6.79
CA ILE A 68 -15.03 5.84 8.01
C ILE A 68 -13.93 4.77 7.98
N HIS A 69 -14.29 3.55 7.60
CA HIS A 69 -13.37 2.42 7.54
C HIS A 69 -12.15 2.72 6.65
N GLY A 70 -12.39 3.26 5.45
CA GLY A 70 -11.30 3.62 4.53
C GLY A 70 -10.37 4.70 5.08
N LEU A 71 -10.90 5.69 5.81
CA LEU A 71 -10.10 6.70 6.50
C LEU A 71 -9.31 6.13 7.68
N MET A 72 -9.88 5.14 8.39
CA MET A 72 -9.19 4.43 9.47
C MET A 72 -8.07 3.54 8.93
N ASN A 73 -8.27 2.88 7.79
CA ASN A 73 -7.20 2.16 7.10
C ASN A 73 -6.06 3.11 6.70
N ALA A 74 -6.36 4.32 6.22
CA ALA A 74 -5.33 5.33 5.96
C ALA A 74 -4.56 5.75 7.22
N LEU A 75 -5.27 5.89 8.35
CA LEU A 75 -4.65 6.24 9.62
C LEU A 75 -3.77 5.10 10.13
N GLU A 76 -4.25 3.87 10.03
CA GLU A 76 -3.54 2.64 10.36
C GLU A 76 -2.22 2.54 9.57
N LEU A 77 -2.28 2.65 8.24
CA LEU A 77 -1.09 2.59 7.38
C LEU A 77 -0.07 3.66 7.80
N SER A 78 -0.55 4.90 8.01
CA SER A 78 0.28 6.01 8.48
C SER A 78 0.93 5.74 9.83
N LEU A 79 0.19 5.19 10.80
CA LEU A 79 0.71 4.85 12.13
C LEU A 79 1.66 3.65 12.07
N GLY A 80 1.42 2.68 11.21
CA GLY A 80 2.27 1.52 10.99
C GLY A 80 3.66 1.92 10.50
N ILE A 81 3.73 2.77 9.46
CA ILE A 81 5.00 3.27 8.92
C ILE A 81 5.73 4.21 9.91
N LEU A 82 4.97 5.05 10.63
CA LEU A 82 5.52 5.93 11.67
C LEU A 82 6.07 5.14 12.86
N GLY A 83 5.34 4.11 13.31
CA GLY A 83 5.77 3.20 14.36
C GLY A 83 7.07 2.50 13.99
N TYR A 84 7.14 1.94 12.79
CA TYR A 84 8.36 1.30 12.32
C TYR A 84 9.53 2.29 12.26
N TYR A 85 9.32 3.50 11.71
CA TYR A 85 10.34 4.54 11.71
C TYR A 85 10.86 4.88 13.11
N VAL A 86 9.97 5.11 14.07
CA VAL A 86 10.35 5.44 15.45
C VAL A 86 11.13 4.28 16.08
N TYR A 87 10.67 3.04 15.90
CA TYR A 87 11.42 1.86 16.33
C TYR A 87 12.83 1.83 15.73
N ARG A 88 12.98 2.16 14.45
CA ARG A 88 14.29 2.14 13.79
C ARG A 88 15.26 3.16 14.37
N VAL A 89 14.76 4.35 14.72
CA VAL A 89 15.55 5.45 15.28
C VAL A 89 15.84 5.25 16.76
N THR A 90 14.87 4.81 17.57
CA THR A 90 15.00 4.74 19.04
C THR A 90 15.29 3.35 19.59
N LYS A 91 15.05 2.30 18.79
CA LYS A 91 15.07 0.89 19.18
C LYS A 91 14.04 0.50 20.24
N GLU A 92 13.05 1.34 20.52
CA GLU A 92 11.95 0.98 21.43
C GLU A 92 10.98 -0.01 20.79
N LYS A 93 11.00 -1.25 21.28
CA LYS A 93 10.20 -2.35 20.75
C LYS A 93 8.69 -2.09 20.76
N LYS A 94 8.16 -1.24 21.65
CA LYS A 94 6.72 -0.91 21.68
C LYS A 94 6.20 -0.34 20.35
N PHE A 95 7.03 0.37 19.59
CA PHE A 95 6.63 0.89 18.27
C PHE A 95 6.71 -0.16 17.17
N LEU A 96 7.57 -1.17 17.32
CA LEU A 96 7.54 -2.35 16.45
C LEU A 96 6.28 -3.18 16.71
N PHE A 97 5.93 -3.40 17.99
CA PHE A 97 4.69 -4.07 18.36
C PHE A 97 3.44 -3.33 17.89
N LEU A 98 3.47 -1.99 17.90
CA LEU A 98 2.41 -1.18 17.29
C LEU A 98 2.25 -1.50 15.80
N THR A 99 3.33 -1.50 15.01
CA THR A 99 3.27 -1.88 13.59
C THR A 99 2.75 -3.31 13.41
N PHE A 100 3.19 -4.26 14.24
CA PHE A 100 2.67 -5.63 14.19
C PHE A 100 1.19 -5.74 14.58
N THR A 101 0.69 -4.87 15.45
CA THR A 101 -0.73 -4.84 15.83
C THR A 101 -1.61 -4.57 14.61
N PHE A 102 -1.16 -3.70 13.69
CA PHE A 102 -1.88 -3.43 12.45
C PHE A 102 -1.88 -4.62 11.48
N PHE A 103 -0.77 -5.35 11.35
CA PHE A 103 -0.78 -6.62 10.61
C PHE A 103 -1.80 -7.62 11.18
N ILE A 104 -1.83 -7.78 12.51
CA ILE A 104 -2.80 -8.68 13.15
C ILE A 104 -4.23 -8.17 12.95
N TRP A 105 -4.45 -6.87 13.02
CA TRP A 105 -5.76 -6.28 12.79
C TRP A 105 -6.29 -6.55 11.38
N ASN A 106 -5.50 -6.31 10.34
CA ASN A 106 -5.90 -6.61 8.96
C ASN A 106 -6.20 -8.09 8.72
N LEU A 107 -5.50 -9.01 9.42
CA LEU A 107 -5.84 -10.43 9.41
C LEU A 107 -7.20 -10.70 10.09
N ILE A 108 -7.52 -10.01 11.18
CA ILE A 108 -8.82 -10.10 11.88
C ILE A 108 -9.97 -9.61 10.98
N ILE A 109 -9.75 -8.55 10.21
CA ILE A 109 -10.76 -7.98 9.30
C ILE A 109 -10.67 -8.51 7.86
N ILE A 110 -9.75 -9.43 7.58
CA ILE A 110 -9.57 -10.12 6.29
C ILE A 110 -9.23 -9.14 5.13
N THR A 111 -8.53 -8.03 5.41
CA THR A 111 -8.18 -6.98 4.43
C THR A 111 -6.75 -7.14 3.88
N ARG A 112 -6.51 -8.21 3.12
CA ARG A 112 -5.16 -8.57 2.61
C ARG A 112 -4.45 -7.46 1.82
N GLN A 113 -5.20 -6.63 1.10
CA GLN A 113 -4.61 -5.52 0.32
C GLN A 113 -3.92 -4.48 1.22
N VAL A 114 -4.51 -4.14 2.36
CA VAL A 114 -3.96 -3.15 3.30
C VAL A 114 -2.65 -3.64 3.89
N ASP A 115 -2.55 -4.93 4.22
CA ASP A 115 -1.30 -5.56 4.66
C ASP A 115 -0.20 -5.49 3.61
N VAL A 116 -0.51 -5.80 2.34
CA VAL A 116 0.48 -5.71 1.26
C VAL A 116 1.01 -4.28 1.12
N VAL A 117 0.12 -3.28 1.19
CA VAL A 117 0.52 -1.87 1.19
C VAL A 117 1.48 -1.57 2.35
N LEU A 118 1.10 -1.92 3.58
CA LEU A 118 1.91 -1.66 4.77
C LEU A 118 3.28 -2.36 4.72
N ILE A 119 3.33 -3.61 4.28
CA ILE A 119 4.58 -4.37 4.11
C ILE A 119 5.52 -3.64 3.16
N VAL A 120 5.02 -3.22 1.99
CA VAL A 120 5.83 -2.55 0.97
C VAL A 120 6.30 -1.18 1.47
N GLU A 121 5.46 -0.42 2.15
CA GLU A 121 5.85 0.87 2.72
C GLU A 121 6.89 0.73 3.84
N VAL A 122 6.68 -0.19 4.77
CA VAL A 122 7.66 -0.51 5.84
C VAL A 122 8.98 -0.97 5.23
N PHE A 123 8.93 -1.77 4.17
CA PHE A 123 10.10 -2.17 3.40
C PHE A 123 10.82 -0.94 2.80
N PHE A 124 10.11 0.02 2.20
CA PHE A 124 10.73 1.24 1.69
C PHE A 124 11.31 2.13 2.80
N VAL A 125 10.63 2.26 3.93
CA VAL A 125 11.21 2.95 5.10
C VAL A 125 12.48 2.23 5.56
N TYR A 126 12.50 0.90 5.55
CA TYR A 126 13.70 0.11 5.83
C TYR A 126 14.82 0.40 4.83
N LEU A 127 14.54 0.44 3.52
CA LEU A 127 15.53 0.79 2.48
C LEU A 127 16.12 2.19 2.70
N LEU A 128 15.26 3.17 2.96
CA LEU A 128 15.66 4.58 3.15
C LEU A 128 16.51 4.79 4.40
N LEU A 129 16.34 3.95 5.43
CA LEU A 129 17.07 3.99 6.70
C LEU A 129 18.18 2.93 6.80
N SER A 130 18.50 2.22 5.73
CA SER A 130 19.53 1.18 5.75
C SER A 130 20.91 1.75 5.44
N ASP A 131 21.84 1.55 6.38
CA ASP A 131 23.22 2.01 6.22
C ASP A 131 24.01 1.13 5.24
N ASN A 132 23.77 -0.19 5.25
CA ASN A 132 24.48 -1.15 4.43
C ASN A 132 23.65 -1.62 3.22
N LYS A 133 23.80 -0.90 2.11
CA LYS A 133 23.09 -1.17 0.84
C LYS A 133 23.43 -2.53 0.24
N LEU A 134 24.67 -3.02 0.38
CA LEU A 134 25.08 -4.32 -0.16
C LEU A 134 24.43 -5.49 0.57
N LYS A 135 24.46 -5.46 1.91
CA LYS A 135 23.78 -6.46 2.75
C LYS A 135 22.28 -6.49 2.46
N LEU A 136 21.71 -5.31 2.25
CA LEU A 136 20.31 -5.14 1.90
C LEU A 136 19.97 -5.78 0.55
N ILE A 137 20.70 -5.43 -0.53
CA ILE A 137 20.49 -6.03 -1.87
C ILE A 137 20.60 -7.55 -1.81
N ARG A 138 21.65 -8.07 -1.16
CA ARG A 138 21.82 -9.52 -0.97
C ARG A 138 20.62 -10.15 -0.26
N ASN A 139 20.16 -9.55 0.83
CA ASN A 139 19.02 -10.07 1.59
C ASN A 139 17.72 -10.03 0.77
N ILE A 140 17.51 -8.98 -0.03
CA ILE A 140 16.36 -8.89 -0.96
C ILE A 140 16.43 -10.02 -1.98
N LEU A 141 17.57 -10.21 -2.66
CA LEU A 141 17.73 -11.26 -3.68
C LEU A 141 17.46 -12.65 -3.11
N ILE A 142 18.02 -12.97 -1.94
CA ILE A 142 17.79 -14.26 -1.27
C ILE A 142 16.30 -14.41 -0.89
N SER A 143 15.70 -13.36 -0.31
CA SER A 143 14.30 -13.42 0.13
C SER A 143 13.34 -13.53 -1.05
N SER A 144 13.59 -12.84 -2.15
CA SER A 144 12.80 -12.94 -3.38
C SER A 144 12.89 -14.33 -4.01
N LEU A 145 14.09 -14.93 -4.04
CA LEU A 145 14.25 -16.29 -4.55
C LEU A 145 13.51 -17.32 -3.68
N LEU A 146 13.65 -17.20 -2.35
CA LEU A 146 12.89 -18.04 -1.42
C LEU A 146 11.39 -17.85 -1.57
N PHE A 147 10.93 -16.61 -1.73
CA PHE A 147 9.53 -16.29 -1.96
C PHE A 147 9.00 -16.96 -3.24
N VAL A 148 9.72 -16.86 -4.37
CA VAL A 148 9.32 -17.49 -5.64
C VAL A 148 9.13 -19.00 -5.45
N ILE A 149 10.08 -19.67 -4.80
CA ILE A 149 10.02 -21.12 -4.56
C ILE A 149 8.84 -21.47 -3.66
N LEU A 150 8.69 -20.80 -2.51
CA LEU A 150 7.61 -21.07 -1.56
C LEU A 150 6.23 -20.76 -2.14
N PHE A 151 6.12 -19.68 -2.92
CA PHE A 151 4.89 -19.30 -3.59
C PHE A 151 4.46 -20.33 -4.62
N GLY A 152 5.41 -20.89 -5.38
CA GLY A 152 5.14 -22.02 -6.29
C GLY A 152 4.61 -23.24 -5.56
N ILE A 153 5.28 -23.66 -4.49
CA ILE A 153 4.85 -24.82 -3.68
C ILE A 153 3.43 -24.61 -3.13
N ALA A 154 3.16 -23.42 -2.58
CA ALA A 154 1.84 -23.10 -2.03
C ALA A 154 0.76 -23.02 -3.12
N GLY A 155 1.08 -22.44 -4.28
CA GLY A 155 0.18 -22.35 -5.43
C GLY A 155 -0.18 -23.72 -5.99
N ASP A 156 0.81 -24.58 -6.20
CA ASP A 156 0.63 -25.94 -6.70
C ASP A 156 -0.20 -26.78 -5.71
N ALA A 157 0.06 -26.65 -4.41
CA ALA A 157 -0.72 -27.33 -3.37
C ALA A 157 -2.19 -26.90 -3.33
N ARG A 158 -2.50 -25.65 -3.72
CA ARG A 158 -3.87 -25.10 -3.69
C ARG A 158 -4.65 -25.44 -4.95
N SER A 159 -4.04 -25.22 -6.11
CA SER A 159 -4.73 -25.24 -7.40
C SER A 159 -4.46 -26.51 -8.21
N GLY A 160 -3.43 -27.27 -7.87
CA GLY A 160 -2.87 -28.33 -8.70
C GLY A 160 -1.96 -27.75 -9.80
N ALA A 161 -0.73 -28.29 -9.91
CA ALA A 161 0.26 -27.81 -10.86
C ALA A 161 -0.21 -27.90 -12.33
N ASP A 162 -0.89 -28.99 -12.69
CA ASP A 162 -1.39 -29.20 -14.06
C ASP A 162 -2.53 -28.25 -14.40
N SER A 163 -3.48 -28.06 -13.47
CA SER A 163 -4.59 -27.12 -13.65
C SER A 163 -4.11 -25.68 -13.76
N PHE A 164 -3.10 -25.30 -12.99
CA PHE A 164 -2.49 -23.98 -13.13
C PHE A 164 -1.77 -23.82 -14.46
N THR A 165 -0.97 -24.81 -14.89
CA THR A 165 -0.27 -24.77 -16.18
C THR A 165 -1.25 -24.65 -17.35
N GLN A 166 -2.39 -25.36 -17.29
CA GLN A 166 -3.46 -25.24 -18.29
C GLN A 166 -4.11 -23.85 -18.33
N LEU A 167 -4.22 -23.19 -17.16
CA LEU A 167 -4.73 -21.83 -17.07
C LEU A 167 -3.70 -20.79 -17.54
N ALA A 168 -2.43 -21.01 -17.19
CA ALA A 168 -1.31 -20.13 -17.51
C ALA A 168 -0.90 -20.19 -18.98
N GLN A 169 -1.13 -21.33 -19.64
CA GLN A 169 -0.80 -21.59 -21.05
C GLN A 169 0.61 -21.11 -21.44
N PRO A 170 1.69 -21.58 -20.77
CA PRO A 170 3.05 -21.23 -21.17
C PRO A 170 3.32 -21.73 -22.59
N THR A 171 4.16 -21.01 -23.33
CA THR A 171 4.59 -21.44 -24.67
C THR A 171 5.48 -22.67 -24.60
N ASP A 172 5.60 -23.40 -25.71
CA ASP A 172 6.46 -24.59 -25.82
C ASP A 172 7.94 -24.33 -25.49
N ASN A 173 8.37 -23.06 -25.50
CA ASN A 173 9.73 -22.64 -25.14
C ASN A 173 9.92 -22.38 -23.63
N TRP A 174 8.90 -22.60 -22.81
CA TRP A 174 9.02 -22.43 -21.36
C TRP A 174 9.96 -23.51 -20.77
N PRO A 175 10.94 -23.17 -19.92
CA PRO A 175 11.90 -24.15 -19.45
C PRO A 175 11.30 -25.10 -18.40
N ASP A 176 11.15 -26.38 -18.74
CA ASP A 176 10.61 -27.43 -17.84
C ASP A 176 11.44 -27.65 -16.56
N TRP A 177 12.72 -27.29 -16.58
CA TRP A 177 13.61 -27.40 -15.41
C TRP A 177 13.39 -26.27 -14.39
N LEU A 178 12.69 -25.21 -14.75
CA LEU A 178 12.50 -24.05 -13.89
C LEU A 178 11.39 -24.36 -12.86
N PRO A 179 11.59 -24.08 -11.55
CA PRO A 179 10.55 -24.33 -10.55
C PRO A 179 9.24 -23.62 -10.91
N SER A 180 8.12 -24.30 -10.67
CA SER A 180 6.75 -23.81 -10.96
C SER A 180 6.50 -22.40 -10.41
N GLY A 181 7.11 -22.06 -9.27
CA GLY A 181 7.05 -20.73 -8.67
C GLY A 181 7.43 -19.57 -9.60
N PHE A 182 8.34 -19.79 -10.54
CA PHE A 182 8.68 -18.78 -11.53
C PHE A 182 7.53 -18.52 -12.51
N LEU A 183 6.81 -19.57 -12.94
CA LEU A 183 5.61 -19.42 -13.78
C LEU A 183 4.51 -18.71 -13.00
N TRP A 184 4.28 -19.09 -11.74
CA TRP A 184 3.35 -18.41 -10.84
C TRP A 184 3.63 -16.91 -10.76
N VAL A 185 4.86 -16.53 -10.41
CA VAL A 185 5.22 -15.10 -10.28
C VAL A 185 5.13 -14.38 -11.62
N TYR A 186 5.56 -15.02 -12.71
CA TYR A 186 5.47 -14.45 -14.06
C TYR A 186 4.02 -14.14 -14.44
N ILE A 187 3.10 -15.10 -14.29
CA ILE A 187 1.69 -14.93 -14.61
C ILE A 187 1.05 -13.85 -13.73
N TYR A 188 1.34 -13.83 -12.44
CA TYR A 188 0.79 -12.80 -11.55
C TYR A 188 1.26 -11.38 -11.91
N ILE A 189 2.49 -11.20 -12.37
CA ILE A 189 3.01 -9.88 -12.78
C ILE A 189 2.50 -9.49 -14.17
N THR A 190 2.34 -10.44 -15.09
CA THR A 190 2.01 -10.16 -16.50
C THR A 190 0.51 -10.08 -16.75
N THR A 191 -0.32 -10.81 -16.00
CA THR A 191 -1.77 -10.84 -16.25
C THR A 191 -2.45 -9.47 -16.06
N PRO A 192 -2.08 -8.63 -15.06
CA PRO A 192 -2.62 -7.27 -14.98
C PRO A 192 -2.30 -6.40 -16.21
N LEU A 193 -1.14 -6.62 -16.84
CA LEU A 193 -0.79 -5.96 -18.11
C LEU A 193 -1.59 -6.57 -19.27
N ASN A 194 -1.79 -7.89 -19.28
CA ASN A 194 -2.62 -8.56 -20.27
C ASN A 194 -4.08 -8.07 -20.21
N ASN A 195 -4.65 -7.89 -19.02
CA ASN A 195 -5.98 -7.33 -18.82
C ASN A 195 -6.07 -5.87 -19.28
N LEU A 196 -5.00 -5.07 -19.10
CA LEU A 196 -4.91 -3.73 -19.70
C LEU A 196 -4.96 -3.79 -21.23
N LEU A 197 -4.14 -4.66 -21.84
CA LEU A 197 -4.11 -4.82 -23.31
C LEU A 197 -5.45 -5.33 -23.85
N PHE A 198 -6.10 -6.25 -23.14
CA PHE A 198 -7.44 -6.71 -23.46
C PHE A 198 -8.47 -5.58 -23.35
N SER A 199 -8.35 -4.71 -22.34
CA SER A 199 -9.18 -3.52 -22.26
C SER A 199 -9.03 -2.62 -23.50
N PHE A 200 -7.86 -2.59 -24.15
CA PHE A 200 -7.64 -1.80 -25.36
C PHE A 200 -8.36 -2.34 -26.60
N THR A 201 -8.85 -3.58 -26.58
CA THR A 201 -9.63 -4.14 -27.71
C THR A 201 -11.06 -3.62 -27.73
N PHE A 202 -11.52 -2.99 -26.64
CA PHE A 202 -12.86 -2.40 -26.54
C PHE A 202 -12.82 -0.91 -26.90
N SER A 203 -13.61 -0.52 -27.89
CA SER A 203 -13.71 0.89 -28.27
C SER A 203 -14.47 1.70 -27.23
N ILE A 204 -13.86 2.81 -26.79
CA ILE A 204 -14.51 3.76 -25.89
C ILE A 204 -15.53 4.57 -26.69
N LYS A 205 -16.81 4.30 -26.46
CA LYS A 205 -17.92 4.95 -27.20
C LYS A 205 -18.12 6.42 -26.80
N HIS A 206 -17.92 6.73 -25.52
CA HIS A 206 -18.10 8.08 -24.96
C HIS A 206 -17.02 8.37 -23.92
N TYR A 207 -16.40 9.53 -24.01
CA TYR A 207 -15.44 9.99 -22.99
C TYR A 207 -16.16 10.45 -21.73
N GLN A 208 -15.69 9.97 -20.58
CA GLN A 208 -16.21 10.28 -19.27
C GLN A 208 -15.30 11.32 -18.58
N PHE A 209 -15.60 12.60 -18.78
CA PHE A 209 -14.78 13.71 -18.28
C PHE A 209 -14.74 13.86 -16.76
N LEU A 210 -15.66 13.22 -16.03
CA LEU A 210 -15.66 13.18 -14.56
C LEU A 210 -14.79 12.04 -14.00
N PHE A 211 -14.24 11.19 -14.86
CA PHE A 211 -13.37 10.06 -14.51
C PHE A 211 -13.94 9.14 -13.40
N PRO A 212 -15.18 8.62 -13.56
CA PRO A 212 -15.78 7.74 -12.56
C PRO A 212 -14.94 6.49 -12.29
N ASN A 213 -14.28 5.92 -13.30
CA ASN A 213 -13.51 4.69 -13.10
C ASN A 213 -12.19 4.99 -12.38
N THR A 214 -11.53 6.12 -12.71
CA THR A 214 -10.24 6.50 -12.13
C THR A 214 -10.34 7.14 -10.74
N LEU A 215 -11.33 8.00 -10.50
CA LEU A 215 -11.40 8.86 -9.31
C LEU A 215 -12.41 8.40 -8.27
N SER A 216 -13.32 7.47 -8.58
CA SER A 216 -14.41 7.13 -7.65
C SER A 216 -13.93 6.57 -6.30
N LEU A 217 -12.79 5.87 -6.26
CA LEU A 217 -12.22 5.34 -5.03
C LEU A 217 -11.47 6.38 -4.19
N LEU A 218 -11.28 7.59 -4.71
CA LEU A 218 -10.71 8.70 -3.93
C LEU A 218 -11.73 9.22 -2.94
N PHE A 219 -13.00 9.10 -3.30
CA PHE A 219 -14.10 9.62 -2.53
C PHE A 219 -14.68 8.54 -1.62
N PRO A 220 -15.10 8.92 -0.42
CA PRO A 220 -15.93 8.04 0.39
C PRO A 220 -17.25 7.72 -0.33
N SER A 221 -17.83 6.56 -0.03
CA SER A 221 -18.94 5.99 -0.80
C SER A 221 -20.17 6.89 -0.89
N PHE A 222 -20.47 7.67 0.15
CA PHE A 222 -21.59 8.63 0.12
C PHE A 222 -21.34 9.76 -0.89
N ILE A 223 -20.10 10.27 -0.99
CA ILE A 223 -19.73 11.28 -1.99
C ILE A 223 -19.72 10.64 -3.38
N ARG A 224 -19.19 9.42 -3.50
CA ARG A 224 -19.18 8.67 -4.76
C ARG A 224 -20.59 8.51 -5.33
N GLY A 225 -21.57 8.15 -4.50
CA GLY A 225 -22.97 8.02 -4.92
C GLY A 225 -23.59 9.34 -5.38
N LEU A 226 -23.21 10.47 -4.77
CA LEU A 226 -23.68 11.80 -5.16
C LEU A 226 -23.08 12.29 -6.48
N ILE A 227 -21.81 11.98 -6.76
CA ILE A 227 -21.10 12.47 -7.95
C ILE A 227 -21.33 11.54 -9.15
N TYR A 228 -21.29 10.23 -8.94
CA TYR A 228 -21.23 9.22 -10.00
C TYR A 228 -22.47 8.30 -10.06
N GLY A 229 -23.39 8.41 -9.10
CA GLY A 229 -24.57 7.55 -9.01
C GLY A 229 -24.34 6.24 -8.25
N PRO A 230 -25.39 5.42 -8.09
CA PRO A 230 -25.39 4.23 -7.21
C PRO A 230 -24.41 3.14 -7.63
N GLU A 231 -24.20 2.97 -8.94
CA GLU A 231 -23.31 1.94 -9.50
C GLU A 231 -21.83 2.37 -9.49
N GLY A 232 -21.54 3.67 -9.38
CA GLY A 232 -20.17 4.19 -9.41
C GLY A 232 -19.46 3.93 -10.75
N GLY A 233 -18.12 3.99 -10.73
CA GLY A 233 -17.30 3.54 -11.85
C GLY A 233 -16.83 2.10 -11.68
N ASP A 234 -16.67 1.38 -12.79
CA ASP A 234 -16.01 0.09 -12.85
C ASP A 234 -14.48 0.28 -12.79
N VAL A 235 -13.88 -0.11 -11.67
CA VAL A 235 -12.45 0.09 -11.44
C VAL A 235 -11.61 -1.10 -11.94
N SER A 236 -12.24 -2.25 -12.19
CA SER A 236 -11.59 -3.51 -12.54
C SER A 236 -11.09 -3.58 -13.97
N GLY A 237 -11.69 -2.83 -14.89
CA GLY A 237 -11.39 -2.99 -16.31
C GLY A 237 -12.09 -4.20 -16.93
N ASN A 238 -11.84 -4.40 -18.23
CA ASN A 238 -12.18 -5.65 -18.88
C ASN A 238 -11.12 -6.71 -18.55
N LEU A 239 -11.57 -7.90 -18.16
CA LEU A 239 -10.71 -9.01 -17.75
C LEU A 239 -10.70 -10.10 -18.82
N VAL A 240 -9.53 -10.71 -19.06
CA VAL A 240 -9.42 -11.87 -19.95
C VAL A 240 -10.06 -13.11 -19.33
N THR A 241 -9.89 -13.25 -18.01
CA THR A 241 -10.49 -14.32 -17.21
C THR A 241 -10.73 -13.85 -15.78
N ASP A 242 -11.84 -14.27 -15.19
CA ASP A 242 -12.18 -13.95 -13.79
C ASP A 242 -11.20 -14.55 -12.78
N ALA A 243 -10.43 -15.57 -13.18
CA ALA A 243 -9.39 -16.16 -12.34
C ALA A 243 -8.25 -15.18 -12.02
N PHE A 244 -8.04 -14.18 -12.90
CA PHE A 244 -7.03 -13.13 -12.74
C PHE A 244 -7.70 -11.76 -12.83
N ASN A 245 -8.47 -11.43 -11.80
CA ASN A 245 -9.36 -10.26 -11.73
C ASN A 245 -8.68 -8.92 -11.39
N VAL A 246 -7.36 -8.83 -11.59
CA VAL A 246 -6.57 -7.64 -11.25
C VAL A 246 -6.09 -7.00 -12.54
N SER A 247 -6.24 -5.69 -12.66
CA SER A 247 -5.81 -4.92 -13.84
C SER A 247 -4.99 -3.71 -13.41
N SER A 248 -4.02 -3.32 -14.24
CA SER A 248 -3.09 -2.24 -13.90
C SER A 248 -3.79 -0.91 -13.60
N ALA A 249 -3.07 0.00 -12.94
CA ALA A 249 -3.54 1.36 -12.65
C ALA A 249 -3.96 2.17 -13.89
N PHE A 250 -3.57 1.73 -15.09
CA PHE A 250 -3.90 2.37 -16.36
C PHE A 250 -5.22 1.92 -16.97
N ALA A 251 -5.86 0.87 -16.43
CA ALA A 251 -7.10 0.32 -16.97
C ALA A 251 -8.28 1.30 -16.76
N SER A 252 -8.47 1.80 -15.54
CA SER A 252 -9.55 2.74 -15.24
C SER A 252 -9.42 4.08 -16.01
N PRO A 253 -8.22 4.68 -16.14
CA PRO A 253 -8.03 5.84 -17.01
C PRO A 253 -8.35 5.56 -18.49
N TYR A 254 -8.03 4.36 -18.96
CA TYR A 254 -8.41 3.94 -20.32
C TYR A 254 -9.93 3.82 -20.47
N GLN A 255 -10.64 3.24 -19.49
CA GLN A 255 -12.10 3.15 -19.55
C GLN A 255 -12.77 4.53 -19.57
N ASP A 256 -12.20 5.51 -18.87
CA ASP A 256 -12.75 6.87 -18.83
C ASP A 256 -12.56 7.61 -20.17
N MET A 257 -11.35 7.60 -20.76
CA MET A 257 -11.02 8.46 -21.92
C MET A 257 -10.07 7.82 -22.95
N GLY A 258 -9.96 6.49 -22.97
CA GLY A 258 -9.01 5.77 -23.82
C GLY A 258 -7.56 6.18 -23.56
N TYR A 259 -6.77 6.26 -24.63
CA TYR A 259 -5.36 6.65 -24.54
C TYR A 259 -5.14 8.07 -23.96
N TYR A 260 -6.10 8.99 -24.12
CA TYR A 260 -6.02 10.31 -23.50
C TYR A 260 -6.09 10.23 -21.98
N GLY A 261 -6.92 9.33 -21.44
CA GLY A 261 -6.99 9.10 -20.00
C GLY A 261 -5.69 8.55 -19.44
N ILE A 262 -5.07 7.59 -20.13
CA ILE A 262 -3.72 7.08 -19.78
C ILE A 262 -2.69 8.21 -19.78
N MET A 263 -2.69 9.07 -20.81
CA MET A 263 -1.76 10.18 -20.91
C MET A 263 -1.93 11.16 -19.75
N LEU A 264 -3.17 11.59 -19.47
CA LEU A 264 -3.49 12.51 -18.37
C LEU A 264 -3.11 11.91 -17.01
N PHE A 265 -3.44 10.64 -16.78
CA PHE A 265 -3.05 9.92 -15.57
C PHE A 265 -1.53 9.83 -15.42
N SER A 266 -0.80 9.54 -16.49
CA SER A 266 0.67 9.47 -16.47
C SER A 266 1.31 10.81 -16.15
N VAL A 267 0.81 11.90 -16.73
CA VAL A 267 1.26 13.27 -16.43
C VAL A 267 0.99 13.61 -14.96
N PHE A 268 -0.21 13.30 -14.47
CA PHE A 268 -0.56 13.47 -13.06
C PHE A 268 0.37 12.67 -12.14
N ALA A 269 0.56 11.38 -12.40
CA ALA A 269 1.42 10.50 -11.62
C ALA A 269 2.86 11.01 -11.56
N GLY A 270 3.41 11.44 -12.71
CA GLY A 270 4.73 12.04 -12.80
C GLY A 270 4.85 13.37 -12.03
N ALA A 271 3.89 14.27 -12.20
CA ALA A 271 3.87 15.56 -11.51
C ALA A 271 3.72 15.39 -9.98
N PHE A 272 2.81 14.53 -9.53
CA PHE A 272 2.60 14.25 -8.11
C PHE A 272 3.84 13.60 -7.48
N THR A 273 4.45 12.64 -8.16
CA THR A 273 5.72 12.03 -7.72
C THR A 273 6.82 13.07 -7.61
N ASN A 274 6.90 14.02 -8.55
CA ASN A 274 7.88 15.11 -8.49
C ASN A 274 7.67 16.01 -7.26
N VAL A 275 6.43 16.40 -6.96
CA VAL A 275 6.09 17.19 -5.76
C VAL A 275 6.52 16.44 -4.48
N VAL A 276 6.22 15.15 -4.39
CA VAL A 276 6.63 14.30 -3.27
C VAL A 276 8.16 14.20 -3.16
N TRP A 277 8.86 14.08 -4.29
CA TRP A 277 10.32 13.96 -4.32
C TRP A 277 11.02 15.16 -3.67
N TRP A 278 10.48 16.37 -3.89
CA TRP A 278 11.02 17.63 -3.38
C TRP A 278 10.58 17.98 -1.96
N CYS A 279 9.73 17.16 -1.32
CA CYS A 279 9.36 17.37 0.07
C CYS A 279 10.60 17.34 0.99
N LYS A 280 10.64 18.27 1.95
CA LYS A 280 11.75 18.44 2.91
C LYS A 280 11.38 17.91 4.30
N GLY A 281 12.41 17.78 5.15
CA GLY A 281 12.28 17.35 6.54
C GLY A 281 11.89 15.88 6.70
N ILE A 282 11.39 15.53 7.89
CA ILE A 282 11.06 14.15 8.26
C ILE A 282 9.96 13.54 7.37
N LYS A 283 9.01 14.36 6.89
CA LYS A 283 7.87 13.95 6.05
C LYS A 283 8.33 13.25 4.77
N ARG A 284 9.49 13.66 4.25
CA ARG A 284 10.12 13.10 3.04
C ARG A 284 10.28 11.58 3.11
N VAL A 285 10.61 11.03 4.27
CA VAL A 285 10.82 9.58 4.42
C VAL A 285 9.52 8.84 4.15
N PHE A 286 8.43 9.28 4.77
CA PHE A 286 7.12 8.66 4.66
C PHE A 286 6.51 8.86 3.27
N PHE A 287 6.53 10.09 2.76
CA PHE A 287 5.95 10.37 1.44
C PHE A 287 6.68 9.61 0.34
N ARG A 288 8.01 9.47 0.43
CA ARG A 288 8.78 8.65 -0.52
C ARG A 288 8.48 7.17 -0.40
N ALA A 289 8.21 6.66 0.80
CA ALA A 289 7.80 5.27 0.98
C ALA A 289 6.41 5.01 0.37
N ILE A 290 5.44 5.90 0.64
CA ILE A 290 4.08 5.81 0.09
C ILE A 290 4.11 5.90 -1.45
N ILE A 291 4.79 6.90 -2.03
CA ILE A 291 4.84 7.02 -3.50
C ILE A 291 5.56 5.85 -4.16
N ALA A 292 6.61 5.31 -3.52
CA ALA A 292 7.31 4.15 -4.06
C ALA A 292 6.43 2.89 -4.01
N GLN A 293 5.63 2.72 -2.94
CA GLN A 293 4.62 1.67 -2.88
C GLN A 293 3.57 1.85 -3.99
N ILE A 294 3.02 3.06 -4.16
CA ILE A 294 2.03 3.36 -5.20
C ILE A 294 2.58 3.00 -6.59
N LEU A 295 3.82 3.41 -6.88
CA LEU A 295 4.46 3.17 -8.18
C LEU A 295 4.73 1.68 -8.42
N ILE A 296 5.28 0.96 -7.43
CA ILE A 296 5.54 -0.49 -7.59
C ILE A 296 4.23 -1.27 -7.75
N LEU A 297 3.21 -0.95 -6.95
CA LEU A 297 1.92 -1.65 -7.04
C LEU A 297 1.00 -1.12 -8.15
N SER A 298 1.42 -0.13 -8.94
CA SER A 298 0.66 0.38 -10.08
C SER A 298 0.47 -0.65 -11.20
N ILE A 299 1.32 -1.68 -11.24
CA ILE A 299 1.13 -2.84 -12.12
C ILE A 299 -0.17 -3.58 -11.77
N PHE A 300 -0.58 -3.56 -10.50
CA PHE A 300 -1.74 -4.30 -10.00
C PHE A 300 -2.98 -3.44 -9.80
N PHE A 301 -2.83 -2.17 -9.43
CA PHE A 301 -4.00 -1.37 -9.05
C PHE A 301 -3.68 0.12 -8.95
N ASN A 302 -4.70 0.96 -9.18
CA ASN A 302 -4.61 2.41 -9.03
C ASN A 302 -4.61 2.86 -7.57
N HIS A 303 -3.43 2.79 -6.92
CA HIS A 303 -3.26 3.26 -5.55
C HIS A 303 -3.15 4.78 -5.40
N PHE A 304 -2.99 5.54 -6.50
CA PHE A 304 -2.93 7.01 -6.43
C PHE A 304 -4.24 7.61 -5.92
N PHE A 305 -5.36 7.03 -6.35
CA PHE A 305 -6.70 7.49 -6.00
C PHE A 305 -7.42 6.54 -5.05
N TYR A 306 -6.76 5.51 -4.53
CA TYR A 306 -7.35 4.66 -3.51
C TYR A 306 -7.35 5.38 -2.16
N LEU A 307 -8.54 5.69 -1.62
CA LEU A 307 -8.72 6.50 -0.39
C LEU A 307 -7.79 6.07 0.76
N PRO A 308 -7.69 4.78 1.15
CA PRO A 308 -6.79 4.36 2.22
C PRO A 308 -5.32 4.73 2.00
N VAL A 309 -4.86 4.77 0.75
CA VAL A 309 -3.46 5.10 0.43
C VAL A 309 -3.27 6.60 0.24
N SER A 310 -4.13 7.26 -0.52
CA SER A 310 -4.01 8.69 -0.80
C SER A 310 -4.19 9.55 0.45
N PHE A 311 -5.06 9.15 1.40
CA PHE A 311 -5.25 9.88 2.65
C PHE A 311 -4.11 9.70 3.66
N GLN A 312 -3.17 8.78 3.44
CA GLN A 312 -1.97 8.70 4.28
C GLN A 312 -1.17 10.00 4.23
N PHE A 313 -1.07 10.65 3.07
CA PHE A 313 -0.39 11.94 2.95
C PHE A 313 -0.99 12.98 3.90
N VAL A 314 -2.33 13.02 3.99
CA VAL A 314 -3.06 13.92 4.89
C VAL A 314 -2.79 13.58 6.36
N TRP A 315 -2.89 12.30 6.74
CA TRP A 315 -2.63 11.87 8.11
C TRP A 315 -1.20 12.16 8.56
N ILE A 316 -0.21 11.88 7.71
CA ILE A 316 1.19 12.21 7.97
C ILE A 316 1.37 13.72 8.15
N LEU A 317 0.72 14.57 7.35
CA LEU A 317 0.75 16.03 7.54
C LEU A 317 0.15 16.45 8.88
N ILE A 318 -0.98 15.86 9.28
CA ILE A 318 -1.65 16.17 10.56
C ILE A 318 -0.78 15.75 11.74
N ILE A 319 -0.30 14.50 11.74
CA ILE A 319 0.55 13.96 12.81
C ILE A 319 1.84 14.78 12.92
N LEU A 320 2.41 15.18 11.79
CA LEU A 320 3.69 15.90 11.73
C LEU A 320 3.56 17.44 11.65
N ARG A 321 2.37 18.01 11.83
CA ARG A 321 2.06 19.45 11.59
C ARG A 321 3.02 20.46 12.25
N ASN A 322 3.62 20.11 13.39
CA ASN A 322 4.46 21.03 14.17
C ASN A 322 5.95 20.64 14.17
N TYR A 323 6.35 19.70 13.32
CA TYR A 323 7.77 19.42 13.08
C TYR A 323 8.24 20.36 11.99
N LYS A 324 9.02 21.38 12.39
CA LYS A 324 9.70 22.24 11.43
C LYS A 324 10.59 21.39 10.53
N ASN A 325 10.83 21.87 9.31
CA ASN A 325 11.77 21.30 8.33
C ASN A 325 13.24 21.38 8.80
N GLU A 326 13.49 21.51 10.10
CA GLU A 326 14.83 21.33 10.66
C GLU A 326 15.25 19.92 10.31
N GLU A 327 16.31 19.83 9.52
CA GLU A 327 16.88 18.57 9.06
C GLU A 327 17.15 17.75 10.31
N LEU A 328 16.32 16.73 10.55
CA LEU A 328 16.75 15.66 11.43
C LEU A 328 18.08 15.21 10.87
N PRO A 329 19.16 15.19 11.67
CA PRO A 329 20.44 14.74 11.19
C PRO A 329 20.18 13.36 10.62
N ILE A 330 20.30 13.23 9.30
CA ILE A 330 20.53 11.94 8.67
C ILE A 330 21.72 11.43 9.45
N ILE A 331 21.50 10.36 10.22
CA ILE A 331 22.52 9.79 11.09
C ILE A 331 23.74 9.58 10.19
N LYS A 332 24.72 10.48 10.28
CA LYS A 332 25.94 10.33 9.53
C LYS A 332 26.70 9.22 10.24
N PRO A 333 27.18 8.21 9.49
CA PRO A 333 27.81 7.05 10.09
C PRO A 333 29.06 7.48 10.88
N ASN A 334 29.23 6.85 12.04
CA ASN A 334 30.54 6.68 12.66
C ASN A 334 31.25 5.52 11.97
#